data_AF-A0AA38FP82-F1
#
_entry.id   AF-A0AA38FP82-F1
#
_cell.length_a   1.000
_cell.length_b   1.000
_cell.length_c   1.000
_cell.angle_alpha   90.00
_cell.angle_beta   90.00
_cell.angle_gamma   90.00
#
_symmetry.space_group_name_H-M   'P 1'
#
loop_
_entity.id
_entity.type
_entity.pdbx_description
1 polymer ?
#
loop_
_entity_poly.entity_id
_entity_poly.type
_entity_poly.pdbx_seq_one_letter_code
_entity_poly.pdbx_strand_id
1 'polypeptide(L)'
;MHDLKLVHTDLKPENTLFVSSDFVKVPDYKRGTKRSTDDNLKMLPKSSAIKLIDFGSTVFEDQDHTSVISTRHYRAPEVILGELAMEWR
;
A
#
# COMPACT_ATOMS: atom_id res chain seq x y z
N MET A 1 -0.98 7.55 -12.98
CA MET A 1 0.20 6.69 -13.22
C MET A 1 -0.02 5.83 -14.44
N HIS A 2 -1.12 5.06 -14.50
CA HIS A 2 -1.46 4.26 -15.67
C HIS A 2 -1.72 5.13 -16.92
N ASP A 3 -2.24 6.36 -16.78
CA ASP A 3 -2.33 7.32 -17.91
C ASP A 3 -0.97 7.67 -18.53
N LEU A 4 0.13 7.50 -17.78
CA LEU A 4 1.51 7.68 -18.23
C LEU A 4 2.15 6.35 -18.65
N LYS A 5 1.37 5.27 -18.75
CA LYS A 5 1.81 3.90 -19.04
C LYS A 5 2.87 3.37 -18.07
N LEU A 6 2.80 3.79 -16.81
CA LEU A 6 3.69 3.34 -15.74
C LEU A 6 2.94 2.40 -14.79
N VAL A 7 3.60 1.33 -14.37
CA VAL A 7 3.10 0.34 -13.39
C VAL A 7 4.09 0.27 -12.23
N HIS A 8 3.64 0.51 -11.00
CA HIS A 8 4.52 0.59 -9.82
C HIS A 8 5.10 -0.76 -9.39
N THR A 9 4.36 -1.86 -9.63
CA THR A 9 4.68 -3.27 -9.30
C THR A 9 4.89 -3.65 -7.82
N ASP A 10 5.21 -2.72 -6.93
CA ASP A 10 5.42 -2.99 -5.49
C ASP A 10 4.56 -2.09 -4.58
N LEU A 11 3.26 -2.04 -4.86
CA LEU A 11 2.32 -1.32 -4.01
C LEU A 11 2.07 -2.11 -2.72
N LYS A 12 2.40 -1.47 -1.60
CA LYS A 12 2.27 -1.99 -0.24
C LYS A 12 2.09 -0.84 0.76
N PRO A 13 1.54 -1.07 1.97
CA PRO A 13 1.39 -0.04 2.99
C PRO A 13 2.70 0.69 3.31
N GLU A 14 3.82 -0.02 3.29
CA GLU A 14 5.15 0.53 3.54
C GLU A 14 5.57 1.57 2.48
N ASN A 15 5.02 1.47 1.25
CA ASN A 15 5.27 2.39 0.14
C ASN A 15 4.19 3.48 0.01
N THR A 16 3.28 3.58 0.99
CA THR A 16 2.25 4.63 1.07
C THR A 16 2.43 5.44 2.34
N LEU A 17 2.90 6.68 2.22
CA LEU A 17 3.18 7.54 3.37
C LEU A 17 2.11 8.61 3.54
N PHE A 18 1.79 8.95 4.79
CA PHE A 18 1.04 10.17 5.07
C PHE A 18 1.88 11.40 4.73
N VAL A 19 1.20 12.42 4.19
CA VAL A 19 1.83 13.72 3.89
C VAL A 19 2.21 14.46 5.17
N SER A 20 1.45 14.26 6.25
CA SER A 20 1.73 14.81 7.58
C SER A 20 1.78 13.67 8.60
N SER A 21 2.69 13.77 9.57
CA SER A 21 2.80 12.87 10.71
C SER A 21 1.90 13.29 11.90
N ASP A 22 1.13 14.38 11.75
CA ASP A 22 0.23 14.86 12.80
C ASP A 22 -0.86 13.85 13.10
N PHE A 23 -1.15 13.67 14.40
CA PHE A 23 -2.19 12.77 14.88
C PHE A 23 -3.09 13.46 15.91
N VAL A 24 -4.31 12.95 16.04
CA VAL A 24 -5.27 13.31 17.08
C VAL A 24 -5.60 12.08 17.92
N LYS A 25 -5.77 12.29 19.23
CA LYS A 25 -6.26 11.24 20.15
C LYS A 25 -7.78 11.31 20.19
N VAL A 26 -8.46 10.21 19.88
CA VAL A 26 -9.92 10.09 19.94
C VAL A 26 -10.32 8.97 20.92
N PRO A 27 -11.46 9.09 21.62
CA PRO A 27 -11.92 8.00 22.47
C PRO A 27 -12.24 6.73 21.65
N ASP A 28 -11.79 5.57 22.13
CA ASP A 28 -12.02 4.26 21.52
C ASP A 28 -13.25 3.59 22.15
N TYR A 29 -14.42 3.90 21.59
CA TYR A 29 -15.71 3.39 22.08
C TYR A 29 -15.94 1.89 21.85
N LYS A 30 -15.03 1.19 21.14
CA LYS A 30 -15.17 -0.25 20.85
C LYS A 30 -14.62 -1.15 21.95
N ARG A 31 -13.80 -0.62 22.88
CA ARG A 31 -13.18 -1.40 23.95
C ARG A 31 -14.09 -1.39 25.18
N GLY A 32 -15.14 -2.22 25.13
CA GLY A 32 -16.05 -2.44 26.25
C GLY A 32 -15.37 -3.18 27.41
N THR A 33 -14.42 -2.55 28.11
CA THR A 33 -13.97 -3.03 29.42
C THR A 33 -13.19 -1.96 30.17
N LYS A 34 -13.61 -1.72 31.41
CA LYS A 34 -13.02 -0.83 32.41
C LYS A 34 -11.51 -1.07 32.55
N ARG A 35 -10.69 -0.26 31.89
CA ARG A 35 -9.29 0.00 32.24
C ARG A 35 -9.08 1.52 32.21
N SER A 36 -8.11 1.97 33.01
CA SER A 36 -7.63 3.34 33.23
C SER A 36 -8.07 4.36 32.17
N THR A 37 -8.52 5.54 32.59
CA THR A 37 -9.03 6.63 31.74
C THR A 37 -8.11 7.04 30.58
N ASP A 38 -6.81 6.73 30.64
CA ASP A 38 -5.82 7.05 29.59
C ASP A 38 -5.64 5.92 28.53
N ASP A 39 -6.10 4.69 28.81
CA ASP A 39 -5.90 3.50 27.94
C ASP A 39 -6.96 3.33 26.84
N ASN A 40 -7.97 4.20 26.80
CA ASN A 40 -9.06 4.15 25.83
C ASN A 40 -8.94 5.22 24.75
N LEU A 41 -7.75 5.71 24.46
CA LEU A 41 -7.51 6.67 23.38
C LEU A 41 -6.89 5.97 22.17
N LYS A 42 -7.52 6.12 21.00
CA LYS A 42 -6.97 5.72 19.71
C LYS A 42 -6.30 6.92 19.05
N MET A 43 -5.13 6.72 18.47
CA MET A 43 -4.46 7.73 17.64
C MET A 43 -4.95 7.60 16.19
N LEU A 44 -5.37 8.72 15.61
CA LEU A 44 -5.75 8.81 14.20
C LEU A 44 -4.91 9.89 13.52
N PRO A 45 -4.48 9.69 12.27
CA PRO A 45 -3.88 10.77 11.47
C PRO A 45 -4.83 11.97 11.41
N LYS A 46 -4.30 13.18 11.54
CA LYS A 46 -5.08 14.42 11.41
C LYS A 46 -5.55 14.66 9.98
N SER A 47 -4.84 14.09 9.00
CA SER A 47 -5.16 14.14 7.58
C SER A 47 -4.98 12.76 6.94
N SER A 48 -5.83 12.42 5.99
CA SER A 48 -5.73 11.21 5.16
C SER A 48 -4.94 11.42 3.87
N ALA A 49 -4.35 12.60 3.66
CA ALA A 49 -3.52 12.87 2.50
C ALA A 49 -2.31 11.93 2.49
N ILE A 50 -2.14 11.19 1.40
CA ILE A 50 -1.06 10.21 1.21
C ILE A 50 -0.24 10.53 -0.04
N LYS A 51 0.98 9.99 -0.08
CA LYS A 51 1.85 9.95 -1.26
C LYS A 51 2.43 8.55 -1.41
N LEU A 52 2.53 8.12 -2.65
CA LEU A 52 3.27 6.91 -3.02
C LEU A 52 4.76 7.24 -3.08
N ILE A 53 5.58 6.29 -2.63
CA ILE A 53 7.04 6.33 -2.70
C ILE A 53 7.57 5.03 -3.31
N ASP A 54 8.89 4.94 -3.50
CA ASP A 54 9.58 3.73 -3.93
C ASP A 54 9.23 3.28 -5.37
N PHE A 55 9.55 4.14 -6.34
CA PHE A 55 9.40 3.85 -7.76
C PHE A 55 10.53 2.98 -8.34
N GLY A 56 11.38 2.38 -7.49
CA GLY A 56 12.56 1.62 -7.92
C GLY A 56 12.24 0.36 -8.74
N SER A 57 11.03 -0.18 -8.57
CA SER A 57 10.49 -1.30 -9.36
C SER A 57 9.42 -0.87 -10.37
N THR A 58 9.23 0.43 -10.57
CA THR A 58 8.25 0.92 -11.55
C THR A 58 8.73 0.58 -12.96
N VAL A 59 7.84 0.00 -13.77
CA VAL A 59 8.11 -0.36 -15.17
C VAL A 59 7.14 0.37 -16.09
N PHE A 60 7.54 0.54 -17.35
CA PHE A 60 6.60 0.93 -18.38
C PHE A 60 5.79 -0.30 -18.83
N GLU A 61 4.54 -0.06 -19.22
CA GLU A 61 3.63 -1.10 -19.71
C GLU A 61 4.20 -1.86 -20.93
N ASP A 62 5.01 -1.20 -21.76
CA ASP A 62 5.58 -1.72 -23.00
C ASP A 62 6.96 -2.41 -22.83
N GLN A 63 7.49 -2.49 -21.62
CA GLN A 63 8.74 -3.20 -21.32
C GLN A 63 8.49 -4.65 -20.89
N ASP A 64 9.44 -5.55 -21.17
CA ASP A 64 9.37 -6.94 -20.72
C ASP A 64 9.21 -7.02 -19.19
N HIS A 65 8.05 -7.49 -18.74
CA HIS A 65 7.75 -7.64 -17.32
C HIS A 65 8.47 -8.89 -16.79
N THR A 66 9.53 -8.67 -16.00
CA THR A 66 10.19 -9.75 -15.26
C THR A 66 9.19 -10.43 -14.32
N SER A 67 9.19 -11.76 -14.24
CA SER A 67 8.09 -12.53 -13.64
C SER A 67 7.90 -12.40 -12.12
N VAL A 68 8.72 -11.60 -11.43
CA VAL A 68 8.69 -11.48 -9.95
C VAL A 68 8.77 -10.02 -9.53
N ILE A 69 7.72 -9.27 -9.80
CA ILE A 69 7.64 -7.86 -9.40
C ILE A 69 6.46 -7.69 -8.44
N SER A 70 6.74 -7.82 -7.14
CA SER A 70 5.88 -7.42 -6.00
C SER A 70 6.31 -8.13 -4.72
N THR A 71 6.10 -7.47 -3.59
CA THR A 71 6.03 -8.10 -2.27
C THR A 71 4.95 -9.19 -2.24
N ARG A 72 5.31 -10.40 -1.76
CA ARG A 72 4.47 -11.62 -1.87
C ARG A 72 3.01 -11.45 -1.41
N HIS A 73 2.76 -10.70 -0.34
CA HIS A 73 1.42 -10.51 0.23
C HIS A 73 0.48 -9.67 -0.66
N TYR A 74 1.04 -8.86 -1.56
CA TYR A 74 0.30 -7.94 -2.42
C TYR A 74 0.36 -8.33 -3.89
N ARG A 75 0.85 -9.54 -4.15
CA ARG A 75 1.03 -10.07 -5.50
C ARG A 75 -0.31 -10.51 -6.08
N ALA A 76 -0.60 -10.04 -7.29
CA ALA A 76 -1.78 -10.45 -8.03
C ALA A 76 -1.67 -11.92 -8.49
N PRO A 77 -2.80 -12.64 -8.63
CA PRO A 77 -2.80 -14.08 -8.92
C PRO A 77 -2.05 -14.44 -10.22
N GLU A 78 -2.16 -13.64 -11.27
CA GLU A 78 -1.47 -13.84 -12.55
C GLU A 78 0.07 -13.81 -12.41
N VAL A 79 0.59 -13.03 -11.47
CA VAL A 79 2.04 -12.98 -11.15
C VAL A 79 2.45 -14.23 -10.36
N ILE A 80 1.55 -14.77 -9.51
CA ILE A 80 1.81 -16.02 -8.77
C ILE A 80 1.78 -17.22 -9.73
N LEU A 81 0.84 -17.22 -10.66
CA LEU A 81 0.63 -18.27 -11.66
C LEU A 81 1.65 -18.21 -12.81
N GLY A 82 2.41 -17.12 -12.91
CA GLY A 82 3.37 -16.91 -14.00
C GLY A 82 2.72 -16.60 -15.35
N GLU A 83 1.43 -16.23 -15.36
CA GLU A 83 0.64 -16.01 -16.58
C GLU A 83 0.99 -14.70 -17.32
N LEU A 84 1.66 -13.76 -16.66
CA LEU A 84 2.24 -12.58 -17.35
C LEU A 84 3.22 -12.95 -18.47
N ALA A 85 3.76 -14.17 -18.49
CA ALA A 85 4.63 -14.67 -19.57
C ALA A 85 3.89 -15.37 -20.72
N MET A 86 2.59 -15.67 -20.59
CA MET A 86 1.88 -16.58 -21.50
C MET A 86 0.80 -15.91 -22.35
N GLU A 87 0.31 -14.73 -22.01
CA GLU A 87 -0.85 -14.12 -22.70
C GLU A 87 -0.51 -13.09 -23.79
N TRP A 88 0.79 -12.90 -24.12
CA TRP A 88 1.24 -11.97 -25.17
C TRP A 88 2.09 -12.62 -26.26
N ARG A 89 1.76 -13.87 -26.65
CA ARG A 89 2.37 -14.54 -27.80
C ARG A 89 1.43 -14.65 -28.99
#